data_AF-A0A1Q5SPA2-F1
#
_entry.id   AF-A0A1Q5SPA2-F1
#
_cell.length_a   1.000
_cell.length_b   1.000
_cell.length_c   1.000
_cell.angle_alpha   90.00
_cell.angle_beta   90.00
_cell.angle_gamma   90.00
#
_symmetry.space_group_name_H-M   'P 1'
#
loop_
_entity.id
_entity.type
_entity.pdbx_description
1 polymer ?
#
loop_
_entity_poly.entity_id
_entity_poly.type
_entity_poly.pdbx_seq_one_letter_code
_entity_poly.pdbx_strand_id
1 'polypeptide(L)'
;MDLLTGKGPSKRHELFYFGGPNLGAVRTDDMKIIFFDRPWGWPGETTTTDMPTLVNLRWDPFERTPQMRVESANTGARVARARPRPLSSHSGESNLTME
;
A
#
# COMPACT_ATOMS: atom_id res chain seq x y z
N MET A 1 -13.12 -13.64 -27.92
CA MET A 1 -13.44 -15.06 -27.67
C MET A 1 -12.22 -15.93 -27.42
N ASP A 2 -11.05 -15.56 -27.97
CA ASP A 2 -9.82 -16.37 -27.91
C ASP A 2 -9.45 -16.86 -26.50
N LEU A 3 -9.50 -15.98 -25.49
CA LEU A 3 -9.28 -16.34 -24.08
C LEU A 3 -10.24 -17.42 -23.58
N LEU A 4 -11.54 -17.29 -23.85
CA LEU A 4 -12.56 -18.24 -23.40
C LEU A 4 -12.44 -19.61 -24.10
N THR A 5 -11.87 -19.62 -25.30
CA THR A 5 -11.63 -20.85 -26.08
C THR A 5 -10.22 -21.42 -25.93
N GLY A 6 -9.37 -20.83 -25.07
CA GLY A 6 -7.99 -21.28 -24.85
C GLY A 6 -7.04 -21.06 -26.03
N LYS A 7 -7.43 -20.26 -27.03
CA LYS A 7 -6.66 -20.05 -28.28
C LYS A 7 -5.68 -18.88 -28.19
N GLY A 8 -5.66 -18.16 -27.08
CA GLY A 8 -4.75 -17.03 -26.89
C GLY A 8 -4.97 -16.28 -25.58
N PRO A 9 -4.09 -15.30 -25.28
CA PRO A 9 -4.19 -14.47 -24.09
C PRO A 9 -5.40 -13.53 -24.13
N SER A 10 -5.71 -12.93 -22.98
CA SER A 10 -6.70 -11.85 -22.86
C SER A 10 -6.27 -10.65 -23.70
N LYS A 11 -7.21 -10.04 -24.42
CA LYS A 11 -7.00 -8.77 -25.15
C LYS A 11 -7.27 -7.53 -24.28
N ARG A 12 -7.77 -7.71 -23.06
CA ARG A 12 -8.07 -6.59 -22.16
C ARG A 12 -6.83 -6.21 -21.37
N HIS A 13 -6.31 -5.02 -21.67
CA HIS A 13 -5.18 -4.41 -20.96
C HIS A 13 -5.62 -3.38 -19.92
N GLU A 14 -6.85 -2.86 -20.04
CA GLU A 14 -7.34 -1.76 -19.20
C GLU A 14 -8.57 -2.15 -18.39
N LEU A 15 -8.60 -1.72 -17.13
CA LEU A 15 -9.76 -1.80 -16.25
C LEU A 15 -10.01 -0.44 -15.61
N PHE A 16 -11.27 0.00 -15.66
CA PHE A 16 -11.72 1.26 -15.08
C PHE A 16 -12.55 0.99 -13.82
N TYR A 17 -12.20 1.64 -12.72
CA TYR A 17 -12.89 1.52 -11.44
C TYR A 17 -13.63 2.83 -11.16
N PHE A 18 -14.94 2.76 -11.00
CA PHE A 18 -15.80 3.92 -10.77
C PHE A 18 -16.35 3.93 -9.35
N GLY A 19 -16.38 5.12 -8.76
CA GLY A 19 -17.13 5.40 -7.54
C GLY A 19 -18.28 6.34 -7.89
N GLY A 20 -19.42 5.78 -8.30
CA GLY A 20 -20.52 6.58 -8.85
C GLY A 20 -20.14 7.21 -10.20
N PRO A 21 -20.34 8.52 -10.42
CA PRO A 21 -20.00 9.18 -11.68
C PRO A 21 -18.49 9.44 -11.87
N ASN A 22 -17.68 9.24 -10.82
CA ASN A 22 -16.28 9.64 -10.81
C ASN A 22 -15.36 8.43 -11.07
N LEU A 23 -14.31 8.65 -11.87
CA LEU A 23 -13.24 7.67 -12.12
C LEU A 23 -12.32 7.58 -10.89
N GLY A 24 -12.36 6.45 -10.21
CA GLY A 24 -11.61 6.22 -8.96
C GLY A 24 -10.24 5.60 -9.18
N ALA A 25 -10.12 4.66 -10.13
CA ALA A 25 -8.82 4.11 -10.51
C ALA A 25 -8.82 3.58 -11.94
N VAL A 26 -7.63 3.53 -12.53
CA VAL A 26 -7.37 2.85 -13.81
C VAL A 26 -6.29 1.81 -13.57
N ARG A 27 -6.50 0.60 -14.07
CA ARG A 27 -5.47 -0.43 -14.11
C ARG A 27 -5.08 -0.67 -15.56
N THR A 28 -3.79 -0.56 -15.83
CA THR A 28 -3.17 -0.95 -17.11
C THR A 28 -2.17 -2.06 -16.81
N ASP A 29 -2.47 -3.27 -17.28
CA ASP A 29 -1.70 -4.49 -17.04
C ASP A 29 -1.40 -4.72 -15.55
N ASP A 30 -0.16 -4.47 -15.12
CA ASP A 30 0.31 -4.64 -13.75
C ASP A 30 0.25 -3.35 -12.92
N MET A 31 0.04 -2.19 -13.54
CA MET A 31 0.00 -0.91 -12.86
C MET A 31 -1.43 -0.48 -12.55
N LYS A 32 -1.66 0.02 -11.34
CA LYS A 32 -2.91 0.64 -10.91
C LYS A 32 -2.66 2.08 -10.50
N ILE A 33 -3.42 2.99 -11.10
CA ILE A 33 -3.42 4.42 -10.82
C ILE A 33 -4.70 4.74 -10.06
N ILE A 34 -4.60 5.29 -8.87
CA ILE A 34 -5.72 5.57 -7.97
C ILE A 34 -5.85 7.09 -7.81
N PHE A 35 -7.02 7.64 -8.13
CA PHE A 35 -7.33 9.07 -8.04
C PHE A 35 -7.99 9.42 -6.71
N PHE A 36 -8.84 8.53 -6.18
CA PHE A 36 -9.43 8.67 -4.85
C PHE A 36 -9.60 7.31 -4.18
N ASP A 37 -9.56 7.29 -2.86
CA ASP A 37 -9.75 6.08 -2.05
C ASP A 37 -10.95 6.18 -1.10
N ARG A 38 -11.37 5.03 -0.58
CA ARG A 38 -12.29 4.92 0.55
C ARG A 38 -11.73 3.90 1.54
N PRO A 39 -10.95 4.33 2.55
CA PRO A 39 -10.22 3.41 3.41
C PRO A 39 -11.17 2.59 4.29
N TRP A 40 -12.35 3.13 4.60
CA TRP A 40 -13.36 2.48 5.43
C TRP A 40 -14.45 1.75 4.63
N GLY A 41 -14.22 1.50 3.33
CA GLY A 41 -15.12 0.75 2.48
C GLY A 41 -16.35 1.54 2.02
N TRP A 42 -17.48 0.85 1.83
CA TRP A 42 -18.69 1.44 1.26
C TRP A 42 -19.30 2.61 2.07
N PRO A 43 -19.45 2.52 3.42
CA PRO A 43 -19.96 3.63 4.21
C PRO A 43 -18.90 4.71 4.50
N GLY A 44 -17.66 4.49 4.04
CA GLY A 44 -16.52 5.34 4.33
C GLY A 44 -16.51 6.65 3.55
N GLU A 45 -15.78 7.62 4.09
CA GLU A 45 -15.46 8.86 3.40
C GLU A 45 -14.63 8.59 2.14
N THR A 46 -14.84 9.42 1.12
CA THR A 46 -14.03 9.42 -0.10
C THR A 46 -12.90 10.43 0.04
N THR A 47 -11.65 9.94 0.06
CA THR A 47 -10.46 10.79 0.12
C THR A 47 -9.92 11.00 -1.29
N THR A 48 -9.97 12.24 -1.78
CA THR A 48 -9.33 12.63 -3.03
C THR A 48 -7.92 13.14 -2.75
N THR A 49 -6.96 12.83 -3.62
CA THR A 49 -5.59 13.38 -3.53
C THR A 49 -5.28 14.14 -4.81
N ASP A 50 -4.56 15.26 -4.71
CA ASP A 50 -4.17 16.06 -5.87
C ASP A 50 -3.26 15.28 -6.83
N MET A 51 -2.37 14.46 -6.29
CA MET A 51 -1.50 13.54 -7.04
C MET A 51 -2.03 12.10 -6.96
N PRO A 52 -2.19 11.41 -8.10
CA PRO A 52 -2.68 10.05 -8.10
C PRO A 52 -1.64 9.09 -7.51
N THR A 53 -2.13 8.05 -6.85
CA THR A 53 -1.27 6.98 -6.31
C THR A 53 -1.01 5.94 -7.37
N LEU A 54 0.26 5.59 -7.58
CA LEU A 54 0.68 4.51 -8.47
C LEU A 54 1.09 3.27 -7.65
N VAL A 55 0.58 2.11 -8.03
CA VAL A 55 0.89 0.81 -7.42
C VAL A 55 1.17 -0.23 -8.50
N ASN A 56 2.17 -1.09 -8.28
CA ASN A 56 2.40 -2.29 -9.09
C ASN A 56 1.72 -3.51 -8.43
N LEU A 57 0.64 -3.99 -9.02
CA LEU A 57 -0.15 -5.11 -8.49
C LEU A 57 0.51 -6.48 -8.65
N ARG A 58 1.51 -6.60 -9.53
CA ARG A 58 2.22 -7.88 -9.71
C ARG A 58 3.05 -8.22 -8.49
N TRP A 59 3.65 -7.22 -7.85
CA TRP A 59 4.50 -7.40 -6.66
C TRP A 59 3.79 -6.97 -5.37
N ASP A 60 2.84 -6.05 -5.46
CA ASP A 60 2.06 -5.55 -4.34
C ASP A 60 0.55 -5.69 -4.59
N PRO A 61 0.01 -6.92 -4.53
CA PRO A 61 -1.40 -7.18 -4.78
C PRO A 61 -2.33 -6.58 -3.70
N PHE A 62 -1.77 -6.15 -2.56
CA PHE A 62 -2.52 -5.57 -1.45
C PHE A 62 -2.38 -4.04 -1.36
N GLU A 63 -1.69 -3.42 -2.30
CA GLU A 63 -1.59 -1.96 -2.42
C GLU A 63 -0.99 -1.29 -1.16
N ARG A 64 0.01 -1.94 -0.54
CA ARG A 64 0.66 -1.50 0.71
C ARG A 64 1.90 -0.63 0.50
N THR A 65 2.42 -0.60 -0.72
CA THR A 65 3.68 0.07 -1.10
C THR A 65 3.46 0.99 -2.30
N PRO A 66 2.73 2.10 -2.10
CA PRO A 66 2.53 3.07 -3.17
C PRO A 66 3.86 3.71 -3.60
N GLN A 67 4.04 3.89 -4.91
CA GLN A 67 5.26 4.45 -5.48
C GLN A 67 5.19 5.96 -5.66
N MET A 68 3.98 6.52 -5.77
CA MET A 68 3.76 7.92 -6.16
C MET A 68 2.69 8.65 -5.32
N ARG A 69 2.21 8.04 -4.23
CA ARG A 69 1.55 8.82 -3.16
C ARG A 69 2.64 9.70 -2.49
N VAL A 70 2.29 10.66 -1.64
CA VAL A 70 3.23 11.53 -0.84
C VAL A 70 4.08 10.69 0.14
N GLU A 71 4.77 9.68 -0.37
CA GLU A 71 5.52 8.69 0.37
C GLU A 71 6.48 8.02 -0.63
N SER A 72 7.78 8.22 -0.40
CA SER A 72 8.81 7.52 -1.19
C SER A 72 8.73 6.01 -0.90
N ALA A 73 9.15 5.16 -1.85
CA ALA A 73 9.28 3.71 -1.62
C ALA A 73 10.08 3.36 -0.34
N ASN A 74 10.93 4.28 0.11
CA ASN A 74 11.76 4.15 1.31
C ASN A 74 11.00 4.45 2.62
N THR A 75 9.91 5.22 2.55
CA THR A 75 9.10 5.60 3.72
C THR A 75 8.11 4.50 4.09
N GLY A 76 7.45 3.85 3.10
CA GLY A 76 6.56 2.70 3.35
C GLY A 76 7.26 1.49 3.98
N ALA A 77 8.55 1.28 3.66
CA ALA A 77 9.37 0.23 4.28
C ALA A 77 9.81 0.53 5.73
N ARG A 78 9.74 1.79 6.17
CA ARG A 78 10.16 2.21 7.52
C ARG A 78 9.05 2.06 8.56
N VAL A 79 7.79 2.22 8.17
CA VAL A 79 6.64 2.06 9.09
C VAL A 79 6.52 0.61 9.59
N ALA A 80 6.91 -0.38 8.79
CA ALA A 80 6.91 -1.79 9.19
C ALA A 80 8.03 -2.18 10.17
N ARG A 81 9.06 -1.34 10.36
CA ARG A 81 10.25 -1.64 11.20
C ARG A 81 10.38 -0.78 12.46
N ALA A 82 9.41 0.08 12.75
CA ALA A 82 9.41 0.88 13.96
C ALA A 82 8.80 0.11 15.13
N ARG A 83 9.43 -1.01 15.53
CA ARG A 83 9.28 -1.51 16.90
C ARG A 83 10.54 -1.10 17.66
N PRO A 84 10.46 -0.19 18.66
CA PRO A 84 11.62 0.13 19.47
C PRO A 84 12.04 -1.13 20.22
N ARG A 85 13.29 -1.57 20.02
CA ARG A 85 13.91 -2.60 20.86
C ARG A 85 13.99 -2.04 22.28
N PRO A 86 13.43 -2.70 23.30
CA PRO A 86 13.64 -2.28 24.68
C PRO A 86 15.13 -2.46 25.00
N LEU A 87 15.78 -1.35 25.37
CA LEU A 87 17.16 -1.34 25.84
C LEU A 87 17.14 -1.91 27.27
N SER A 88 17.63 -3.14 27.47
CA SER A 88 17.80 -3.70 28.81
C SER A 88 19.00 -3.01 29.49
N SER A 89 18.75 -2.11 30.43
CA SER A 89 19.79 -1.59 31.31
C SER A 89 20.16 -2.66 32.35
N HIS A 90 21.35 -3.26 32.21
CA HIS A 90 22.04 -3.91 33.32
C HIS A 90 22.56 -2.83 34.26
N SER A 91 21.91 -2.62 35.41
CA SER A 91 22.44 -1.82 36.52
C SER A 91 23.20 -2.75 37.47
N GLY A 92 24.52 -2.78 37.33
CA GLY A 92 25.41 -3.24 38.39
C GLY A 92 25.71 -2.08 39.33
N GLU A 93 25.21 -2.15 40.56
CA GLU A 93 25.63 -1.33 41.71
C GLU A 93 25.84 -2.32 42.86
N SER A 94 27.08 -2.74 43.07
CA SER A 94 28.03 -2.23 44.06
C SER A 94 27.69 -2.69 45.49
N ASN A 95 28.51 -3.62 45.97
CA ASN A 95 28.65 -4.01 47.37
C ASN A 95 28.64 -2.81 48.32
N LEU A 96 27.82 -2.89 49.36
CA LEU A 96 28.01 -2.19 50.63
C LEU A 96 27.71 -3.19 51.76
N THR A 97 28.78 -3.83 52.23
CA THR A 97 28.87 -4.30 53.61
C THR A 97 29.10 -3.09 54.51
N MET A 98 28.32 -2.92 55.58
CA MET A 98 28.75 -2.65 56.97
C MET A 98 27.54 -2.23 57.83
N GLU A 99 27.47 -2.82 59.03
CA GLU A 99 26.47 -2.71 60.13
C GLU A 99 25.29 -3.70 60.06
#